data_AF-N4WNY0-F1
#
_entry.id   AF-N4WNY0-F1
#
_cell.length_a   1.000
_cell.length_b   1.000
_cell.length_c   1.000
_cell.angle_alpha   90.00
_cell.angle_beta   90.00
_cell.angle_gamma   90.00
#
_symmetry.space_group_name_H-M   'P 1'
#
loop_
_entity.id
_entity.type
_entity.pdbx_description
1 polymer ?
#
loop_
_entity_poly.entity_id
_entity_poly.type
_entity_poly.pdbx_seq_one_letter_code
_entity_poly.pdbx_strand_id
1 'polypeptide(L)'
;MSSEYQTYLENLIRWGESVKHQIQQTSIPEQQQNDWIAQINKWQEKIYQLMDSSTGNQRNLIDLQTEAEELLDDMQRESTRKPSSNSVPYGKHRLPPLPYAYNALEPYISEQIMRLHHKKHHQSYVDGLNKAETAYTLAKRLSNR
;
A
#
# COMPACT_ATOMS: atom_id res chain seq x y z
N MET A 1 -22.40 -3.78 -18.68
CA MET A 1 -21.57 -3.83 -17.45
C MET A 1 -22.46 -4.24 -16.29
N SER A 2 -21.96 -5.01 -15.31
CA SER A 2 -22.76 -5.31 -14.11
C SER A 2 -22.88 -4.07 -13.22
N SER A 3 -23.99 -3.93 -12.49
CA SER A 3 -24.22 -2.82 -11.55
C SER A 3 -23.12 -2.70 -10.49
N GLU A 4 -22.54 -3.83 -10.08
CA GLU A 4 -21.46 -3.90 -9.11
C GLU A 4 -20.14 -3.36 -9.69
N TYR A 5 -19.86 -3.63 -10.97
CA TYR A 5 -18.66 -3.14 -11.65
C TYR A 5 -18.70 -1.61 -11.82
N GLN A 6 -19.87 -1.07 -12.18
CA GLN A 6 -20.06 0.38 -12.27
C GLN A 6 -19.91 1.05 -10.90
N THR A 7 -20.51 0.48 -9.85
CA THR A 7 -20.39 0.97 -8.47
C THR A 7 -18.93 0.98 -8.00
N TYR A 8 -18.16 -0.04 -8.37
CA TYR A 8 -16.73 -0.12 -8.06
C TYR A 8 -15.92 1.01 -8.72
N LEU A 9 -16.14 1.28 -10.00
CA LEU A 9 -15.45 2.38 -10.72
C LEU A 9 -15.81 3.76 -10.15
N GLU A 10 -17.08 3.97 -9.79
CA GLU A 10 -17.54 5.20 -9.13
C GLU A 10 -16.87 5.40 -7.76
N ASN A 11 -16.71 4.33 -6.98
CA ASN A 11 -15.99 4.39 -5.71
C ASN A 11 -14.51 4.73 -5.87
N LEU A 12 -13.85 4.19 -6.91
CA LEU A 12 -12.46 4.51 -7.22
C LEU A 12 -12.26 5.98 -7.60
N ILE A 13 -13.16 6.54 -8.39
CA ILE A 13 -13.13 7.98 -8.73
C ILE A 13 -13.26 8.83 -7.46
N ARG A 14 -14.24 8.51 -6.59
CA ARG A 14 -14.46 9.23 -5.32
C ARG A 14 -13.24 9.15 -4.40
N TRP A 15 -12.58 8.00 -4.35
CA TRP A 15 -11.34 7.84 -3.61
C TRP A 15 -10.22 8.72 -4.18
N GLY A 16 -10.06 8.76 -5.51
CA GLY A 16 -9.10 9.63 -6.18
C GLY A 16 -9.29 11.12 -5.83
N GLU A 17 -10.54 11.59 -5.79
CA GLU A 17 -10.85 12.96 -5.35
C GLU A 17 -10.45 13.21 -3.89
N SER A 18 -10.74 12.26 -3.00
CA SER A 18 -10.35 12.35 -1.58
C SER A 18 -8.83 12.46 -1.42
N VAL A 19 -8.07 11.67 -2.19
CA VAL A 19 -6.60 11.69 -2.14
C VAL A 19 -6.04 13.02 -2.66
N LYS A 20 -6.58 13.58 -3.75
CA LYS A 20 -6.17 14.91 -4.24
C LYS A 20 -6.37 15.99 -3.19
N HIS A 21 -7.53 15.99 -2.52
CA HIS A 21 -7.82 16.92 -1.44
C HIS A 21 -6.86 16.75 -0.26
N GLN A 22 -6.51 15.51 0.09
CA GLN A 22 -5.55 15.26 1.16
C GLN A 22 -4.14 15.71 0.80
N ILE A 23 -3.68 15.52 -0.45
CA ILE A 23 -2.37 15.99 -0.93
C ILE A 23 -2.22 17.49 -0.75
N GLN A 24 -3.27 18.26 -1.07
CA GLN A 24 -3.29 19.72 -0.90
C GLN A 24 -3.19 20.17 0.56
N GLN A 25 -3.48 19.28 1.52
CA GLN A 25 -3.38 19.55 2.96
C GLN A 25 -2.04 19.11 3.56
N THR A 26 -1.15 18.51 2.76
CA THR A 26 0.16 18.04 3.25
C THR A 26 1.22 19.13 3.20
N SER A 27 2.29 18.94 3.97
CA SER A 27 3.46 19.83 3.97
C SER A 27 4.51 19.49 2.89
N ILE A 28 4.15 18.68 1.88
CA ILE A 28 5.08 18.33 0.80
C ILE A 28 5.25 19.51 -0.18
N PRO A 29 6.38 19.63 -0.91
CA PRO A 29 6.61 20.73 -1.85
C PRO A 29 5.50 20.83 -2.91
N GLU A 30 5.09 22.06 -3.24
CA GLU A 30 3.98 22.33 -4.17
C GLU A 30 4.17 21.68 -5.54
N GLN A 31 5.39 21.68 -6.08
CA GLN A 31 5.70 20.99 -7.33
C GLN A 31 5.35 19.49 -7.25
N GLN A 32 5.67 18.85 -6.12
CA GLN A 32 5.39 17.44 -5.90
C GLN A 32 3.89 17.17 -5.70
N GLN A 33 3.15 18.11 -5.09
CA GLN A 33 1.69 18.04 -5.02
C GLN A 33 1.08 18.08 -6.43
N ASN A 34 1.55 19.01 -7.27
CA ASN A 34 1.07 19.19 -8.63
C ASN A 34 1.35 17.96 -9.50
N ASP A 35 2.54 17.39 -9.39
CA ASP A 35 2.92 16.18 -10.13
C ASP A 35 2.04 14.98 -9.73
N TRP A 36 1.71 14.84 -8.44
CA TRP A 36 0.83 13.76 -7.96
C TRP A 36 -0.63 13.97 -8.36
N ILE A 37 -1.12 15.20 -8.27
CA ILE A 37 -2.48 15.55 -8.72
C ILE A 37 -2.63 15.29 -10.23
N ALA A 38 -1.62 15.62 -11.04
CA ALA A 38 -1.63 15.35 -12.48
C ALA A 38 -1.69 13.85 -12.79
N GLN A 39 -0.97 13.02 -12.04
CA GLN A 39 -1.02 11.56 -12.17
C GLN A 39 -2.39 11.00 -11.80
N ILE A 40 -3.00 11.50 -10.72
CA ILE A 40 -4.35 11.08 -10.31
C ILE A 40 -5.39 11.47 -11.36
N ASN A 41 -5.29 12.68 -11.93
CA ASN A 41 -6.19 13.12 -13.00
C ASN A 41 -6.08 12.20 -14.23
N LYS A 42 -4.86 11.89 -14.68
CA LYS A 42 -4.63 10.97 -15.82
C LYS A 42 -5.18 9.57 -15.54
N TRP A 43 -5.09 9.10 -14.30
CA TRP A 43 -5.67 7.83 -13.89
C TRP A 43 -7.21 7.85 -13.88
N GLN A 44 -7.83 8.94 -13.40
CA GLN A 44 -9.28 9.11 -13.44
C GLN A 44 -9.82 9.16 -14.87
N GLU A 45 -9.12 9.80 -15.81
CA GLU A 45 -9.49 9.81 -17.24
C GLU A 45 -9.59 8.38 -17.81
N LYS A 46 -8.67 7.49 -17.44
CA LYS A 46 -8.74 6.08 -17.84
C LYS A 46 -9.95 5.37 -17.25
N ILE A 47 -10.33 5.67 -16.00
CA ILE A 47 -11.54 5.12 -15.39
C ILE A 47 -12.80 5.62 -16.12
N TYR A 48 -12.85 6.90 -16.48
CA TYR A 48 -13.96 7.44 -17.27
C TYR A 48 -14.07 6.77 -18.65
N GLN A 49 -12.94 6.53 -19.33
CA GLN A 49 -12.91 5.79 -20.60
C GLN A 49 -13.44 4.37 -20.45
N LEU A 50 -13.15 3.68 -19.34
CA LEU A 50 -13.71 2.36 -19.05
C LEU A 50 -15.20 2.38 -18.73
N MET A 51 -15.70 3.45 -18.10
CA MET A 51 -17.12 3.62 -17.83
C MET A 51 -17.92 3.89 -19.12
N ASP A 52 -17.33 4.60 -20.09
CA ASP A 52 -17.94 4.91 -21.39
C ASP A 52 -17.82 3.75 -22.40
N SER A 53 -16.84 2.87 -22.20
CA SER A 53 -16.66 1.66 -23.00
C SER A 53 -17.76 0.63 -22.71
N SER A 54 -18.79 0.56 -23.56
CA SER A 54 -19.90 -0.41 -23.44
C SER A 54 -19.48 -1.89 -23.56
N THR A 55 -18.22 -2.18 -23.89
CA THR A 55 -17.63 -3.52 -23.97
C THR A 55 -16.48 -3.68 -22.98
N GLY A 56 -16.77 -4.27 -21.82
CA GLY A 56 -15.76 -4.69 -20.85
C GLY A 56 -15.00 -5.89 -21.41
N ASN A 57 -13.95 -5.60 -22.17
CA ASN A 57 -13.03 -6.59 -22.69
C ASN A 57 -11.99 -6.88 -21.59
N GLN A 58 -11.92 -8.11 -21.10
CA GLN A 58 -10.99 -8.56 -20.06
C GLN A 58 -9.51 -8.22 -20.37
N ARG A 59 -9.16 -8.01 -21.65
CA ARG A 59 -7.84 -7.53 -22.09
C ARG A 59 -7.51 -6.14 -21.55
N ASN A 60 -8.47 -5.21 -21.54
CA ASN A 60 -8.25 -3.84 -21.09
C ASN A 60 -7.97 -3.77 -19.57
N LEU A 61 -8.50 -4.71 -18.79
CA LEU A 61 -8.26 -4.76 -17.35
C LEU A 61 -6.82 -5.20 -17.02
N ILE A 62 -6.26 -6.13 -17.79
CA ILE A 62 -4.89 -6.62 -17.63
C ILE A 62 -3.89 -5.53 -18.03
N ASP A 63 -4.19 -4.79 -19.11
CA ASP A 63 -3.34 -3.69 -19.56
C ASP A 63 -3.35 -2.54 -18.53
N LEU A 64 -4.51 -2.23 -17.96
CA LEU A 64 -4.61 -1.25 -16.87
C LEU A 64 -3.91 -1.69 -15.58
N GLN A 65 -3.97 -2.97 -15.26
CA GLN A 65 -3.27 -3.50 -14.10
C GLN A 65 -1.76 -3.43 -14.30
N THR A 66 -1.27 -3.78 -15.49
CA THR A 66 0.16 -3.66 -15.85
C THR A 66 0.63 -2.22 -15.78
N GLU A 67 -0.12 -1.27 -16.37
CA GLU A 67 0.25 0.14 -16.33
C GLU A 67 0.17 0.75 -14.92
N ALA A 68 -0.75 0.27 -14.08
CA ALA A 68 -0.82 0.68 -12.68
C ALA A 68 0.38 0.14 -11.87
N GLU A 69 0.80 -1.09 -12.13
CA GLU A 69 2.00 -1.69 -11.52
C GLU A 69 3.28 -0.96 -11.94
N GLU A 70 3.42 -0.60 -13.22
CA GLU A 70 4.54 0.21 -13.73
C GLU A 70 4.57 1.62 -13.11
N LEU A 71 3.41 2.28 -13.02
CA LEU A 71 3.32 3.59 -12.38
C LEU A 71 3.69 3.53 -10.90
N LEU A 72 3.25 2.48 -10.19
CA LEU A 72 3.60 2.26 -8.78
C LEU A 72 5.11 2.00 -8.60
N ASP A 73 5.73 1.23 -9.49
CA ASP A 73 7.17 0.96 -9.47
C ASP A 73 7.98 2.24 -9.73
N ASP A 74 7.58 3.05 -10.72
CA ASP A 74 8.22 4.34 -11.00
C ASP A 74 8.02 5.35 -9.86
N MET A 75 6.82 5.40 -9.25
CA MET A 75 6.57 6.20 -8.06
C MET A 75 7.43 5.77 -6.87
N GLN A 76 7.67 4.47 -6.69
CA GLN A 76 8.57 3.94 -5.65
C GLN A 76 10.05 4.26 -5.95
N ARG A 77 10.47 4.20 -7.22
CA ARG A 77 11.84 4.55 -7.66
C ARG A 77 12.15 6.03 -7.47
N GLU A 78 11.17 6.92 -7.64
CA GLU A 78 11.35 8.36 -7.40
C GLU A 78 11.34 8.67 -5.88
N SER A 79 10.50 7.96 -5.10
CA SER A 79 10.45 8.08 -3.63
C SER A 79 11.73 7.58 -2.93
N THR A 80 12.40 6.57 -3.50
CA THR A 80 13.65 5.99 -2.95
C THR A 80 14.91 6.80 -3.23
N ARG A 81 14.85 7.88 -4.02
CA ARG A 81 15.97 8.83 -4.19
C ARG A 81 16.21 9.73 -2.97
N LYS A 82 15.29 9.76 -2.00
CA LYS A 82 15.56 10.26 -0.65
C LYS A 82 15.65 9.06 0.30
N PRO A 83 16.76 8.85 1.03
CA PRO A 83 16.76 7.88 2.11
C PRO A 83 15.79 8.39 3.18
N SER A 84 14.58 7.85 3.19
CA SER A 84 13.75 7.83 4.39
C SER A 84 14.59 7.13 5.46
N SER A 85 15.11 7.92 6.40
CA SER A 85 15.97 7.49 7.50
C SER A 85 15.28 6.54 8.50
N ASN A 86 14.10 6.02 8.18
CA ASN A 86 13.28 5.20 9.06
C ASN A 86 13.16 3.74 8.59
N SER A 87 14.06 3.26 7.72
CA SER A 87 14.11 1.82 7.43
C SER A 87 14.66 1.07 8.64
N VAL A 88 13.92 0.06 9.10
CA VAL A 88 14.41 -0.85 10.13
C VAL A 88 15.50 -1.72 9.50
N PRO A 89 16.70 -1.81 10.10
CA PRO A 89 17.74 -2.67 9.56
C PRO A 89 17.29 -4.13 9.44
N TYR A 90 17.76 -4.84 8.41
CA TYR A 90 17.45 -6.26 8.20
C TYR A 90 17.67 -7.08 9.48
N GLY A 91 16.69 -7.89 9.84
CA GLY A 91 16.75 -8.71 11.06
C GLY A 91 16.51 -7.95 12.36
N LYS A 92 16.10 -6.67 12.31
CA LYS A 92 15.90 -5.82 13.48
C LYS A 92 14.47 -5.32 13.67
N HIS A 93 13.47 -5.95 13.05
CA HIS A 93 12.05 -5.69 13.33
C HIS A 93 11.68 -6.04 14.77
N ARG A 94 10.68 -5.34 15.31
CA ARG A 94 10.17 -5.52 16.68
C ARG A 94 8.65 -5.59 16.65
N LEU A 95 8.07 -6.34 17.58
CA LEU A 95 6.63 -6.35 17.80
C LEU A 95 6.21 -4.96 18.32
N PRO A 96 5.40 -4.19 17.57
CA PRO A 96 4.91 -2.91 18.04
C PRO A 96 3.95 -3.12 19.22
N PRO A 97 3.98 -2.26 20.26
CA PRO A 97 3.00 -2.34 21.33
C PRO A 97 1.61 -1.96 20.79
N LEU A 98 0.56 -2.53 21.39
CA LEU A 98 -0.80 -2.09 21.13
C LEU A 98 -0.99 -0.64 21.63
N PRO A 99 -1.68 0.22 20.86
CA PRO A 99 -2.00 1.58 21.30
C PRO A 99 -3.17 1.63 22.31
N TYR A 100 -3.72 0.47 22.68
CA TYR A 100 -4.85 0.33 23.59
C TYR A 100 -4.72 -0.93 24.47
N ALA A 101 -5.53 -1.01 25.51
CA ALA A 101 -5.60 -2.17 26.40
C ALA A 101 -6.15 -3.42 25.67
N TYR A 102 -5.77 -4.61 26.11
CA TYR A 102 -6.14 -5.86 25.43
C TYR A 102 -7.66 -6.10 25.34
N ASN A 103 -8.44 -5.54 26.25
CA ASN A 103 -9.90 -5.65 26.30
C ASN A 103 -10.63 -4.45 25.66
N ALA A 104 -9.92 -3.49 25.07
CA ALA A 104 -10.53 -2.26 24.55
C ALA A 104 -11.51 -2.49 23.39
N LEU A 105 -11.48 -3.67 22.76
CA LEU A 105 -12.34 -4.04 21.63
C LEU A 105 -13.50 -4.97 22.04
N GLU A 106 -13.73 -5.17 23.33
CA GLU A 106 -14.90 -5.91 23.80
C GLU A 106 -16.20 -5.12 23.55
N PRO A 107 -17.33 -5.82 23.29
CA PRO A 107 -17.51 -7.28 23.26
C PRO A 107 -17.15 -7.93 21.91
N TYR A 108 -16.70 -7.17 20.92
CA TYR A 108 -16.49 -7.65 19.56
C TYR A 108 -15.27 -8.57 19.40
N ILE A 109 -14.20 -8.29 20.15
CA ILE A 109 -13.00 -9.13 20.21
C ILE A 109 -12.64 -9.33 21.68
N SER A 110 -12.60 -10.59 22.12
CA SER A 110 -12.26 -10.90 23.52
C SER A 110 -10.80 -10.59 23.84
N GLU A 111 -10.54 -10.18 25.09
CA GLU A 111 -9.19 -9.90 25.58
C GLU A 111 -8.23 -11.07 25.33
N GLN A 112 -8.70 -12.31 25.55
CA GLN A 112 -7.93 -13.53 25.35
C GLN A 112 -7.46 -13.69 23.90
N ILE A 113 -8.35 -13.43 22.92
CA ILE A 113 -8.01 -13.49 21.49
C ILE A 113 -7.01 -12.40 21.16
N MET A 114 -7.19 -11.17 21.66
CA MET A 114 -6.24 -10.08 21.41
C MET A 114 -4.84 -10.39 21.96
N ARG A 115 -4.76 -11.01 23.15
CA ARG A 115 -3.49 -11.47 23.74
C ARG A 115 -2.83 -12.54 22.88
N LEU A 116 -3.59 -13.52 22.41
CA LEU A 116 -3.07 -14.59 21.55
C LEU A 116 -2.59 -14.02 20.20
N HIS A 117 -3.41 -13.20 19.55
CA HIS A 117 -3.11 -12.55 18.27
C HIS A 117 -1.82 -11.72 18.34
N HIS A 118 -1.73 -10.84 19.33
CA HIS A 118 -0.58 -9.95 19.46
C HIS A 118 0.68 -10.68 19.94
N LYS A 119 0.62 -11.41 21.06
CA LYS A 119 1.83 -11.97 21.71
C LYS A 119 2.35 -13.24 21.05
N LYS A 120 1.51 -13.98 20.32
CA LYS A 120 1.92 -15.24 19.67
C LYS A 120 1.98 -15.08 18.16
N HIS A 121 0.86 -14.75 17.51
CA HIS A 121 0.81 -14.74 16.05
C HIS A 121 1.66 -13.62 15.46
N HIS A 122 1.44 -12.37 15.86
CA HIS A 122 2.23 -11.24 15.35
C HIS A 122 3.72 -11.38 15.73
N GLN A 123 4.03 -11.78 16.97
CA GLN A 123 5.42 -12.07 17.37
C GLN A 123 6.10 -13.10 16.44
N SER A 124 5.40 -14.20 16.11
CA SER A 124 5.96 -15.23 15.24
C SER A 124 6.27 -14.71 13.83
N TYR A 125 5.46 -13.79 13.30
CA TYR A 125 5.74 -13.16 12.00
C TYR A 125 6.96 -12.24 12.06
N VAL A 126 7.11 -11.45 13.13
CA VAL A 126 8.29 -10.61 13.36
C VAL A 126 9.56 -11.45 13.43
N ASP A 127 9.52 -12.55 14.19
CA ASP A 127 10.67 -13.45 14.34
C ASP A 127 11.02 -14.15 13.02
N GLY A 128 10.01 -14.61 12.28
CA GLY A 128 10.16 -15.23 10.98
C GLY A 128 10.77 -14.30 9.93
N LEU A 129 10.27 -13.06 9.85
CA LEU A 129 10.81 -12.03 8.97
C LEU A 129 12.29 -11.75 9.29
N ASN A 130 12.60 -11.53 10.57
CA ASN A 130 13.97 -11.25 10.98
C ASN A 130 14.94 -12.37 10.61
N LYS A 131 14.51 -13.63 10.75
CA LYS A 131 15.30 -14.81 10.36
C LYS A 131 15.54 -14.84 8.85
N ALA A 132 14.49 -14.60 8.05
CA ALA A 132 14.58 -14.61 6.59
C ALA A 132 15.53 -13.50 6.08
N GLU A 133 15.39 -12.28 6.58
CA GLU A 133 16.24 -11.15 6.18
C GLU A 133 17.71 -11.34 6.56
N THR A 134 17.96 -11.92 7.74
CA THR A 134 19.32 -12.24 8.19
C THR A 134 19.96 -13.29 7.27
N ALA A 135 19.22 -14.35 6.94
CA ALA A 135 19.68 -15.39 6.02
C ALA A 135 19.93 -14.83 4.61
N TYR A 136 19.03 -13.99 4.10
CA TYR A 136 19.18 -13.31 2.83
C TYR A 136 20.44 -12.42 2.79
N THR A 137 20.63 -11.59 3.82
CA THR A 137 21.79 -10.69 3.92
C THR A 137 23.09 -11.48 3.99
N LEU A 138 23.11 -12.61 4.71
CA LEU A 138 24.25 -13.51 4.76
C LEU A 138 24.54 -14.11 3.38
N ALA A 139 23.54 -14.67 2.70
CA ALA A 139 23.69 -15.26 1.37
C ALA A 139 24.21 -14.23 0.34
N LYS A 140 23.66 -13.03 0.33
CA LYS A 140 24.11 -11.92 -0.53
C LYS A 140 25.57 -11.54 -0.29
N ARG A 141 26.02 -11.53 0.97
CA ARG A 141 27.42 -11.25 1.32
C ARG A 141 28.38 -12.35 0.89
N LEU A 142 27.95 -13.61 0.95
CA LEU A 142 28.75 -14.76 0.52
C LEU A 142 28.84 -14.85 -1.01
N SER A 143 27.76 -14.53 -1.73
CA SER A 143 27.73 -14.53 -3.20
C SER A 143 28.57 -13.42 -3.85
N ASN A 144 28.91 -12.37 -3.10
CA ASN A 144 29.66 -11.20 -3.60
C ASN A 144 31.16 -11.27 -3.23
N ARG A 145 31.67 -12.42 -2.81
CA ARG A 145 33.09 -12.70 -2.55
C ARG A 145 33.61 -13.72 -3.56
#